data_AF-A0A0A9ANQ6-F1
#
_entry.id   AF-A0A0A9ANQ6-F1
#
_cell.length_a   1.000
_cell.length_b   1.000
_cell.length_c   1.000
_cell.angle_alpha   90.00
_cell.angle_beta   90.00
_cell.angle_gamma   90.00
#
_symmetry.space_group_name_H-M   'P 1'
#
loop_
_entity.id
_entity.type
_entity.pdbx_description
1 polymer ?
#
loop_
_entity_poly.entity_id
_entity_poly.type
_entity_poly.pdbx_seq_one_letter_code
_entity_poly.pdbx_strand_id
1 'polypeptide(L)' 'MTEIRNLQQAMHNRWMLLGDFNLIYRTSDKSNGRVNRRLMASFKAVIDDLKLKELHLHGR' A
#
# COMPACT_ATOMS: atom_id res chain seq x y z
N MET A 1 10.01 1.73 2.14
CA MET A 1 9.28 2.04 0.89
C MET A 1 10.07 1.78 -0.37
N THR A 2 11.37 2.12 -0.40
CA THR A 2 12.24 1.86 -1.57
C THR A 2 12.23 0.39 -2.00
N GLU A 3 12.18 -0.55 -1.06
CA GLU A 3 12.07 -2.00 -1.36
C GLU A 3 10.88 -2.32 -2.26
N ILE A 4 9.67 -1.84 -1.92
CA ILE A 4 8.45 -2.08 -2.71
C ILE A 4 8.57 -1.40 -4.09
N ARG A 5 9.18 -0.21 -4.17
CA ARG A 5 9.43 0.47 -5.45
C ARG A 5 10.39 -0.31 -6.35
N ASN A 6 11.44 -0.90 -5.77
CA ASN A 6 12.43 -1.66 -6.52
C ASN A 6 11.83 -2.93 -7.14
N LEU A 7 10.74 -3.47 -6.57
CA LEU A 7 10.03 -4.60 -7.19
C LEU A 7 9.53 -4.28 -8.59
N GLN A 8 9.21 -3.01 -8.89
CA GLN A 8 8.67 -2.57 -10.19
C GLN A 8 9.49 -3.09 -11.37
N GLN A 9 10.82 -3.10 -11.26
CA GLN A 9 11.72 -3.55 -12.34
C GLN A 9 11.58 -5.03 -12.67
N ALA A 10 11.07 -5.83 -11.73
CA ALA A 10 10.90 -7.27 -11.87
C ALA A 10 9.45 -7.69 -12.19
N MET A 11 8.50 -6.74 -12.30
CA MET A 11 7.08 -7.08 -12.46
C MET A 11 6.67 -7.18 -13.94
N HIS A 12 5.89 -8.21 -14.27
CA HIS A 12 5.28 -8.37 -15.59
C HIS A 12 4.16 -7.34 -15.84
N ASN A 13 3.62 -7.27 -17.06
CA ASN A 13 2.53 -6.35 -17.42
C ASN A 13 1.29 -6.43 -16.50
N ARG A 14 1.04 -7.59 -15.87
CA ARG A 14 0.01 -7.76 -14.85
C ARG A 14 0.64 -8.40 -13.63
N TRP A 15 0.45 -7.77 -12.48
CA TRP A 15 1.01 -8.21 -11.21
C TRP A 15 0.13 -7.77 -10.05
N MET A 16 0.32 -8.41 -8.89
CA MET A 16 -0.40 -8.13 -7.67
C MET A 16 0.57 -8.22 -6.50
N LEU A 17 0.43 -7.31 -5.54
CA LEU A 17 1.17 -7.35 -4.28
C LEU A 17 0.22 -7.86 -3.18
N LEU A 18 0.56 -8.99 -2.57
CA LEU A 18 -0.23 -9.66 -1.54
C LEU A 18 0.63 -9.87 -0.30
N GLY A 19 0.08 -9.58 0.88
CA GLY A 19 0.77 -9.76 2.15
C GLY A 19 0.16 -8.92 3.26
N ASP A 20 0.61 -9.17 4.49
CA ASP A 20 0.31 -8.30 5.62
C ASP A 20 1.39 -7.21 5.71
N PHE A 21 1.04 -6.02 5.20
CA PHE A 21 1.94 -4.87 5.25
C PHE A 21 1.90 -4.18 6.62
N ASN A 22 0.82 -4.35 7.39
CA ASN A 22 0.55 -3.56 8.59
C ASN A 22 0.74 -2.02 8.38
N LEU A 23 0.39 -1.53 7.18
CA LEU A 23 0.49 -0.13 6.79
C LEU A 23 -0.89 0.45 6.53
N ILE A 24 -1.11 1.66 7.05
CA ILE A 24 -2.36 2.41 6.89
C ILE A 24 -2.08 3.56 5.93
N TYR A 25 -2.93 3.78 4.92
CA TYR A 25 -2.78 4.92 4.00
C TYR A 25 -3.99 5.86 3.97
N ARG A 26 -5.16 5.44 4.48
CA ARG A 26 -6.32 6.30 4.75
C ARG A 26 -6.58 6.37 6.24
N THR A 27 -7.00 7.53 6.73
CA THR A 27 -7.30 7.70 8.16
C THR A 27 -8.50 6.88 8.62
N SER A 28 -9.43 6.59 7.71
CA SER A 28 -10.59 5.71 7.92
C SER A 28 -10.22 4.29 8.30
N ASP A 29 -9.03 3.83 7.90
CA ASP A 29 -8.63 2.45 8.03
C ASP A 29 -7.98 2.18 9.41
N LYS A 30 -7.93 3.20 10.29
CA LYS A 30 -7.44 3.07 11.67
C LYS A 30 -8.57 3.22 12.67
N SER A 31 -8.69 2.25 13.58
CA SER A 31 -9.70 2.25 14.65
C SER A 31 -9.43 3.29 15.75
N ASN A 32 -8.21 3.81 15.85
CA ASN A 32 -7.85 4.87 16.78
C ASN A 32 -7.25 6.07 16.03
N GLY A 33 -7.53 7.29 16.50
CA GLY A 33 -7.09 8.53 15.84
C GLY A 33 -5.57 8.76 15.82
N ARG A 34 -4.75 7.85 16.40
CA ARG A 34 -3.29 7.94 16.41
C ARG A 34 -2.71 7.50 15.08
N VAL A 35 -2.65 8.40 14.11
CA VAL A 35 -2.13 8.13 12.77
C VAL A 35 -0.72 8.68 12.57
N ASN A 36 0.16 7.91 11.92
CA ASN A 36 1.47 8.39 11.49
C ASN A 36 1.36 8.96 10.07
N ARG A 37 1.02 10.25 9.96
CA ARG A 37 0.75 10.92 8.67
C ARG A 37 1.94 10.85 7.70
N ARG A 38 3.18 10.88 8.21
CA ARG A 38 4.38 10.76 7.38
C ARG A 38 4.48 9.38 6.73
N LEU A 39 4.24 8.33 7.52
CA LEU A 39 4.25 6.95 7.01
C LEU A 39 3.09 6.72 6.04
N MET A 40 1.90 7.24 6.34
CA MET A 40 0.74 7.19 5.44
C MET A 40 1.03 7.86 4.10
N ALA A 41 1.57 9.08 4.11
CA ALA A 41 1.91 9.81 2.89
C ALA A 41 2.99 9.07 2.07
N SER A 42 3.99 8.50 2.75
CA SER A 42 5.02 7.69 2.10
C SER A 42 4.44 6.43 1.45
N PHE A 43 3.47 5.79 2.11
CA PHE A 43 2.81 4.59 1.58
C PHE A 43 1.89 4.91 0.42
N LYS A 44 1.10 5.98 0.54
CA LYS A 44 0.27 6.50 -0.54
C LYS A 44 1.11 6.81 -1.79
N ALA A 45 2.26 7.45 -1.62
CA ALA A 45 3.16 7.71 -2.74
C ALA A 45 3.62 6.42 -3.43
N VAL A 46 3.91 5.33 -2.69
CA VAL A 46 4.27 4.03 -3.30
C VAL A 46 3.10 3.45 -4.11
N ILE A 47 1.88 3.52 -3.58
CA ILE A 47 0.68 3.04 -4.28
C ILE A 47 0.49 3.82 -5.59
N ASP A 48 0.61 5.15 -5.53
CA ASP A 48 0.46 6.03 -6.68
C ASP A 48 1.57 5.81 -7.73
N ASP A 49 2.85 5.72 -7.29
CA ASP A 49 4.01 5.47 -8.15
C ASP A 49 3.90 4.14 -8.91
N LEU A 50 3.42 3.10 -8.23
CA LEU A 50 3.26 1.76 -8.79
C LEU A 50 1.92 1.57 -9.50
N LYS A 51 1.07 2.60 -9.56
CA LYS A 51 -0.28 2.57 -10.14
C LYS A 51 -1.12 1.42 -9.61
N LEU A 52 -0.95 1.13 -8.32
CA LEU A 52 -1.65 0.05 -7.65
C LEU A 52 -3.09 0.44 -7.38
N LYS A 53 -4.00 -0.52 -7.58
CA LYS A 53 -5.39 -0.41 -7.14
C LYS A 53 -5.62 -1.36 -5.99
N GLU A 54 -6.28 -0.86 -4.95
CA GLU A 54 -6.71 -1.69 -3.83
C GLU A 54 -7.70 -2.76 -4.31
N LEU A 55 -7.43 -4.01 -3.94
CA LEU A 55 -8.35 -5.11 -4.14
C LEU A 55 -8.99 -5.45 -2.79
N HIS A 56 -10.27 -5.14 -2.66
CA HIS A 56 -11.03 -5.53 -1.48
C HIS A 56 -11.28 -7.04 -1.55
N LEU A 57 -10.57 -7.78 -0.71
CA LEU A 57 -10.81 -9.20 -0.53
C LEU A 57 -12.00 -9.34 0.41
N HIS A 58 -13.17 -9.65 -0.16
CA HIS A 58 -14.34 -10.02 0.63
C HIS A 58 -14.17 -11.47 1.09
N GLY A 59 -13.81 -11.65 2.34
CA GLY A 59 -13.65 -12.95 3.01
C GLY A 59 -14.12 -12.83 4.47
N ARG A 60 -14.77 -13.88 4.95
CA ARG A 60 -15.50 -13.95 6.24
C ARG A 60 -14.65 -13.58 7.45
#